data_AF-H3AG61-F1
#
_entry.id   AF-H3AG61-F1
#
_cell.length_a   1.000
_cell.length_b   1.000
_cell.length_c   1.000
_cell.angle_alpha   90.00
_cell.angle_beta   90.00
_cell.angle_gamma   90.00
#
_symmetry.space_group_name_H-M   'P 1'
#
loop_
_entity.id
_entity.type
_entity.pdbx_description
1 polymer ?
#
loop_
_entity_poly.entity_id
_entity_poly.type
_entity_poly.pdbx_seq_one_letter_code
_entity_poly.pdbx_strand_id
1 'polypeptide(L)'
;MAGNWLRLNQKKTEVLLVGRDRVWENLVGTLPPPSIDGGALRLVKVAKSLGVFLDASLTLERQISSVVSSGFFHLRNICRLRPVLPHDSLSTLMYAFVSSRLDYCNALYAGLPLKAIRRLQLVQNSAARVVNNVSRFDHITPTLRELHWLPIRWRITFKVLVLVFKALNGFGPAYLRDFLTPYVPARPLRSESGNSLVVPRFRSKLGERSFANQAAIAWNAIPLGLKSSPSLSIFRSHLKTFLFESAFSGV
;
A
#
# COMPACT_ATOMS: atom_id res chain seq x y z
N MET A 1 -2.42 -34.86 -11.99
CA MET A 1 -3.68 -34.10 -12.17
C MET A 1 -4.84 -35.05 -11.88
N ALA A 2 -5.84 -34.80 -11.05
CA ALA A 2 -6.20 -33.72 -10.14
C ALA A 2 -7.32 -34.31 -9.24
N GLY A 3 -7.42 -33.93 -7.96
CA GLY A 3 -8.60 -34.25 -7.15
C GLY A 3 -9.87 -33.52 -7.61
N ASN A 4 -9.71 -32.43 -8.38
CA ASN A 4 -10.77 -31.42 -8.57
C ASN A 4 -11.21 -31.20 -10.03
N TRP A 5 -10.75 -32.01 -10.99
CA TRP A 5 -11.22 -31.97 -12.41
C TRP A 5 -11.06 -30.62 -13.14
N LEU A 6 -10.15 -29.76 -12.67
CA LEU A 6 -9.87 -28.45 -13.28
C LEU A 6 -8.63 -28.51 -14.20
N ARG A 7 -8.71 -27.81 -15.34
CA ARG A 7 -7.60 -27.64 -16.30
C ARG A 7 -7.04 -26.22 -16.24
N LEU A 8 -5.70 -26.09 -16.20
CA LEU A 8 -5.03 -24.78 -16.23
C LEU A 8 -5.04 -24.17 -17.64
N ASN A 9 -5.30 -22.86 -17.72
CA ASN A 9 -5.20 -22.13 -18.98
C ASN A 9 -3.75 -21.66 -19.21
N GLN A 10 -2.96 -22.49 -19.88
CA GLN A 10 -1.55 -22.23 -20.20
C GLN A 10 -1.31 -20.86 -20.83
N LYS A 11 -2.23 -20.35 -21.69
CA LYS A 11 -2.08 -19.03 -22.35
C LYS A 11 -2.14 -17.86 -21.36
N LYS A 12 -2.81 -18.03 -20.21
CA LYS A 12 -2.95 -17.02 -19.16
C LYS A 12 -2.03 -17.28 -17.97
N THR A 13 -1.37 -18.44 -17.91
CA THR A 13 -0.49 -18.82 -16.80
C THR A 13 0.92 -18.33 -17.06
N GLU A 14 1.41 -17.51 -16.13
CA GLU A 14 2.75 -16.96 -16.14
C GLU A 14 3.50 -17.41 -14.89
N VAL A 15 4.80 -17.64 -15.02
CA VAL A 15 5.67 -17.93 -13.87
C VAL A 15 6.50 -16.71 -13.56
N LEU A 16 6.39 -16.22 -12.33
CA LEU A 16 7.21 -15.14 -11.78
C LEU A 16 8.14 -15.73 -10.72
N LEU A 17 9.41 -15.90 -11.05
CA LEU A 17 10.45 -16.26 -10.08
C LEU A 17 10.87 -15.00 -9.27
N VAL A 18 10.57 -15.00 -7.98
CA VAL A 18 10.85 -13.84 -7.11
C VAL A 18 12.27 -13.94 -6.57
N GLY A 19 13.07 -12.90 -6.75
CA GLY A 19 14.47 -12.88 -6.34
C GLY A 19 15.19 -11.62 -6.79
N ARG A 20 16.44 -11.45 -6.33
CA ARG A 20 17.31 -10.37 -6.83
C ARG A 20 17.67 -10.65 -8.29
N ASP A 21 17.90 -9.60 -9.07
CA ASP A 21 18.23 -9.72 -10.50
C ASP A 21 19.40 -10.69 -10.77
N ARG A 22 20.45 -10.69 -9.94
CA ARG A 22 21.57 -11.66 -10.05
C ARG A 22 21.14 -13.12 -9.87
N VAL A 23 20.22 -13.36 -8.95
CA VAL A 23 19.69 -14.72 -8.70
C VAL A 23 18.79 -15.15 -9.85
N TRP A 24 17.99 -14.22 -10.37
CA TRP A 24 17.18 -14.44 -11.58
C TRP A 24 18.08 -14.83 -12.77
N GLU A 25 19.10 -14.02 -13.06
CA GLU A 25 20.03 -14.25 -14.19
C GLU A 25 20.72 -15.62 -14.10
N ASN A 26 21.18 -16.01 -12.91
CA ASN A 26 21.83 -17.31 -12.70
C ASN A 26 20.85 -18.50 -12.84
N LEU A 27 19.59 -18.33 -12.43
CA LEU A 27 18.60 -19.42 -12.40
C LEU A 27 17.90 -19.64 -13.74
N VAL A 28 17.69 -18.58 -14.53
CA VAL A 28 16.97 -18.71 -15.82
C VAL A 28 17.73 -19.57 -16.82
N GLY A 29 19.07 -19.54 -16.80
CA GLY A 29 19.90 -20.36 -17.68
C GLY A 29 20.11 -21.81 -17.20
N THR A 30 19.80 -22.10 -15.92
CA THR A 30 20.09 -23.40 -15.29
C THR A 30 18.85 -24.24 -15.02
N LEU A 31 17.68 -23.61 -14.85
CA LEU A 31 16.43 -24.33 -14.62
C LEU A 31 15.77 -24.73 -15.95
N PRO A 32 15.28 -25.99 -16.09
CA PRO A 32 14.43 -26.34 -17.21
C PRO A 32 13.18 -25.45 -17.20
N PRO A 33 12.66 -25.07 -18.38
CA PRO A 33 11.49 -24.20 -18.45
C PRO A 33 10.33 -24.87 -17.70
N PRO A 34 9.67 -24.16 -16.77
CA PRO A 34 8.56 -24.72 -16.02
C PRO A 34 7.49 -25.18 -17.02
N SER A 35 7.09 -26.45 -16.94
CA SER A 35 6.08 -27.02 -17.83
C SER A 35 4.93 -27.60 -17.03
N ILE A 36 3.72 -27.48 -17.60
CA ILE A 36 2.50 -28.09 -17.08
C ILE A 36 1.83 -28.78 -18.27
N ASP A 37 1.51 -30.06 -18.13
CA ASP A 37 0.83 -30.89 -19.13
C ASP A 37 1.59 -30.94 -20.47
N GLY A 38 2.92 -31.00 -20.41
CA GLY A 38 3.80 -31.00 -21.60
C GLY A 38 3.94 -29.65 -22.30
N GLY A 39 3.20 -28.61 -21.86
CA GLY A 39 3.32 -27.25 -22.37
C GLY A 39 4.29 -26.41 -21.53
N ALA A 40 5.24 -25.73 -22.18
CA ALA A 40 6.13 -24.79 -21.51
C ALA A 40 5.35 -23.53 -21.06
N LEU A 41 5.53 -23.13 -19.80
CA LEU A 41 4.97 -21.91 -19.25
C LEU A 41 5.88 -20.72 -19.50
N ARG A 42 5.28 -19.55 -19.66
CA ARG A 42 6.00 -18.30 -19.89
C ARG A 42 6.61 -17.78 -18.59
N LEU A 43 7.92 -17.71 -18.54
CA LEU A 43 8.66 -17.04 -17.48
C LEU A 43 8.63 -15.51 -17.73
N VAL A 44 8.19 -14.74 -16.73
CA VAL A 44 8.05 -13.28 -16.84
C VAL A 44 8.79 -12.57 -15.71
N LYS A 45 9.38 -11.40 -15.99
CA LYS A 45 9.95 -10.52 -14.95
C LYS A 45 8.91 -9.69 -14.22
N VAL A 46 7.72 -9.53 -14.81
CA VAL A 46 6.61 -8.78 -14.23
C VAL A 46 5.30 -9.48 -14.55
N ALA A 47 4.52 -9.81 -13.52
CA ALA A 47 3.18 -10.36 -13.65
C ALA A 47 2.14 -9.36 -13.13
N LYS A 48 0.92 -9.39 -13.68
CA LYS A 48 -0.19 -8.58 -13.19
C LYS A 48 -1.15 -9.45 -12.40
N SER A 49 -1.33 -9.16 -11.12
CA SER A 49 -2.27 -9.87 -10.24
C SER A 49 -3.27 -8.88 -9.66
N LEU A 50 -4.57 -9.13 -9.86
CA LEU A 50 -5.67 -8.30 -9.36
C LEU A 50 -5.42 -6.79 -9.60
N GLY A 51 -5.02 -6.41 -10.82
CA GLY A 51 -4.78 -5.00 -11.14
C GLY A 51 -3.41 -4.44 -10.75
N VAL A 52 -2.60 -5.16 -9.96
CA VAL A 52 -1.28 -4.72 -9.48
C VAL A 52 -0.16 -5.40 -10.27
N PHE A 53 0.83 -4.62 -10.73
CA PHE A 53 2.05 -5.16 -11.32
C PHE A 53 3.06 -5.57 -10.25
N LEU A 54 3.47 -6.83 -10.24
CA LEU A 54 4.49 -7.40 -9.36
C LEU A 54 5.72 -7.75 -10.20
N ASP A 55 6.83 -7.07 -9.97
CA ASP A 55 8.12 -7.39 -10.56
C ASP A 55 8.88 -8.42 -9.73
N ALA A 56 9.77 -9.19 -10.37
CA ALA A 56 10.55 -10.25 -9.74
C ALA A 56 11.38 -9.77 -8.54
N SER A 57 11.86 -8.53 -8.59
CA SER A 57 12.63 -7.87 -7.52
C SER A 57 11.76 -7.17 -6.47
N LEU A 58 10.42 -7.24 -6.60
CA LEU A 58 9.43 -6.63 -5.70
C LEU A 58 9.69 -5.13 -5.41
N THR A 59 10.13 -4.40 -6.44
CA THR A 59 10.36 -2.96 -6.38
C THR A 59 9.08 -2.14 -6.52
N LEU A 60 8.06 -2.72 -7.18
CA LEU A 60 6.80 -2.09 -7.56
C LEU A 60 6.97 -0.85 -8.45
N GLU A 61 8.10 -0.72 -9.13
CA GLU A 61 8.41 0.47 -9.94
C GLU A 61 7.47 0.61 -11.14
N ARG A 62 7.16 -0.50 -11.82
CA ARG A 62 6.17 -0.53 -12.91
C ARG A 62 4.77 -0.20 -12.40
N GLN A 63 4.41 -0.69 -11.21
CA GLN A 63 3.12 -0.39 -10.59
C GLN A 63 3.00 1.09 -10.27
N ILE A 64 3.98 1.68 -9.60
CA ILE A 64 3.98 3.12 -9.27
C ILE A 64 3.92 3.94 -10.54
N SER A 65 4.72 3.60 -11.56
CA SER A 65 4.70 4.31 -12.84
C SER A 65 3.33 4.25 -13.52
N SER A 66 2.67 3.08 -13.49
CA SER A 66 1.32 2.91 -14.03
C SER A 66 0.28 3.75 -13.27
N VAL A 67 0.32 3.77 -11.94
CA VAL A 67 -0.59 4.56 -11.11
C VAL A 67 -0.36 6.05 -11.31
N VAL A 68 0.88 6.49 -11.34
CA VAL A 68 1.26 7.91 -11.56
C VAL A 68 0.83 8.38 -12.94
N SER A 69 1.12 7.60 -13.99
CA SER A 69 0.72 7.92 -15.36
C SER A 69 -0.82 8.02 -15.48
N SER A 70 -1.54 7.04 -14.93
CA SER A 70 -3.01 7.07 -14.93
C SER A 70 -3.56 8.25 -14.11
N GLY A 71 -2.96 8.55 -12.95
CA GLY A 71 -3.34 9.69 -12.12
C GLY A 71 -3.22 11.02 -12.85
N PHE A 72 -2.07 11.28 -13.49
CA PHE A 72 -1.88 12.51 -14.28
C PHE A 72 -2.75 12.56 -15.54
N PHE A 73 -3.02 11.42 -16.17
CA PHE A 73 -3.97 11.34 -17.29
C PHE A 73 -5.36 11.83 -16.88
N HIS A 74 -5.91 11.30 -15.78
CA HIS A 74 -7.22 11.74 -15.29
C HIS A 74 -7.19 13.18 -14.80
N LEU A 75 -6.13 13.59 -14.12
CA LEU A 75 -5.97 14.96 -13.65
C LEU A 75 -6.00 15.95 -14.83
N ARG A 76 -5.28 15.68 -15.92
CA ARG A 76 -5.29 16.53 -17.13
C ARG A 76 -6.69 16.68 -17.71
N ASN A 77 -7.46 15.59 -17.75
CA ASN A 77 -8.83 15.63 -18.27
C ASN A 77 -9.77 16.42 -17.36
N ILE A 78 -9.67 16.22 -16.04
CA ILE A 78 -10.47 16.97 -15.05
C ILE A 78 -10.12 18.46 -15.08
N CYS A 79 -8.84 18.82 -15.21
CA CYS A 79 -8.40 20.21 -15.31
C CYS A 79 -9.07 20.97 -16.47
N ARG A 80 -9.36 20.29 -17.59
CA ARG A 80 -10.05 20.91 -18.73
C ARG A 80 -11.53 21.21 -18.44
N LEU A 81 -12.15 20.40 -17.59
CA LEU A 81 -13.55 20.56 -17.18
C LEU A 81 -13.71 21.53 -16.02
N ARG A 82 -12.64 21.83 -15.29
CA ARG A 82 -12.65 22.69 -14.10
C ARG A 82 -13.38 24.04 -14.30
N PRO A 83 -13.21 24.80 -15.41
CA PRO A 83 -13.87 26.10 -15.57
C PRO A 83 -15.40 26.04 -15.58
N VAL A 84 -15.97 24.87 -15.88
CA VAL A 84 -17.42 24.68 -16.02
C VAL A 84 -18.02 23.81 -14.91
N LEU A 85 -17.21 23.33 -13.96
CA LEU A 85 -17.66 22.44 -12.90
C LEU A 85 -17.80 23.18 -11.57
N PRO A 86 -18.90 22.95 -10.83
CA PRO A 86 -18.99 23.34 -9.43
C PRO A 86 -17.86 22.68 -8.60
N HIS A 87 -17.44 23.36 -7.54
CA HIS A 87 -16.35 22.91 -6.66
C HIS A 87 -16.58 21.51 -6.08
N ASP A 88 -17.81 21.20 -5.66
CA ASP A 88 -18.15 19.90 -5.09
C ASP A 88 -18.05 18.78 -6.13
N SER A 89 -18.56 19.02 -7.34
CA SER A 89 -18.44 18.08 -8.46
C SER A 89 -16.98 17.84 -8.84
N LEU A 90 -16.16 18.91 -8.87
CA LEU A 90 -14.71 18.81 -9.10
C LEU A 90 -14.04 17.93 -8.03
N SER A 91 -14.38 18.14 -6.76
CA SER A 91 -13.88 17.35 -5.64
C SER A 91 -14.27 15.88 -5.78
N THR A 92 -15.53 15.59 -6.10
CA THR A 92 -16.02 14.23 -6.34
C THR A 92 -15.26 13.54 -7.48
N LEU A 93 -15.05 14.22 -8.62
CA LEU A 93 -14.24 13.67 -9.71
C LEU A 93 -12.80 13.40 -9.28
N MET A 94 -12.21 14.31 -8.49
CA MET A 94 -10.84 14.14 -8.00
C MET A 94 -10.71 12.92 -7.07
N TYR A 95 -11.69 12.69 -6.19
CA TYR A 95 -11.73 11.48 -5.37
C TYR A 95 -11.94 10.22 -6.20
N ALA A 96 -12.93 10.24 -7.09
CA ALA A 96 -13.35 9.08 -7.88
C ALA A 96 -12.28 8.63 -8.87
N PHE A 97 -11.56 9.56 -9.51
CA PHE A 97 -10.59 9.21 -10.55
C PHE A 97 -9.14 9.23 -10.07
N VAL A 98 -8.75 10.12 -9.16
CA VAL A 98 -7.35 10.24 -8.73
C VAL A 98 -7.12 9.57 -7.38
N SER A 99 -7.85 9.96 -6.33
CA SER A 99 -7.62 9.41 -4.99
C SER A 99 -7.88 7.91 -4.91
N SER A 100 -8.95 7.42 -5.53
CA SER A 100 -9.28 5.99 -5.57
C SER A 100 -8.14 5.12 -6.13
N ARG A 101 -7.42 5.62 -7.15
CA ARG A 101 -6.26 4.95 -7.77
C ARG A 101 -5.04 4.97 -6.85
N LEU A 102 -4.83 6.08 -6.15
CA LEU A 102 -3.75 6.20 -5.16
C LEU A 102 -3.99 5.28 -3.95
N ASP A 103 -5.26 5.05 -3.61
CA ASP A 103 -5.65 4.23 -2.45
C ASP A 103 -5.86 2.74 -2.79
N TYR A 104 -5.94 2.39 -4.08
CA TYR A 104 -6.06 1.00 -4.52
C TYR A 104 -4.79 0.20 -4.21
N CYS A 105 -4.93 -0.85 -3.39
CA CYS A 105 -3.84 -1.73 -2.95
C CYS A 105 -2.61 -1.02 -2.36
N ASN A 106 -2.77 0.20 -1.84
CA ASN A 106 -1.65 1.03 -1.39
C ASN A 106 -0.91 0.48 -0.15
N ALA A 107 -1.49 -0.46 0.59
CA ALA A 107 -0.81 -1.17 1.67
C ALA A 107 0.43 -1.94 1.18
N LEU A 108 0.46 -2.34 -0.09
CA LEU A 108 1.63 -2.98 -0.71
C LEU A 108 2.83 -2.04 -0.85
N TYR A 109 2.61 -0.73 -0.75
CA TYR A 109 3.67 0.27 -0.83
C TYR A 109 4.37 0.50 0.51
N ALA A 110 3.97 -0.21 1.57
CA ALA A 110 4.63 -0.15 2.87
C ALA A 110 6.11 -0.57 2.75
N GLY A 111 7.00 0.18 3.42
CA GLY A 111 8.45 -0.06 3.37
C GLY A 111 9.12 0.27 2.02
N LEU A 112 8.41 0.75 1.01
CA LEU A 112 9.04 1.22 -0.22
C LEU A 112 9.89 2.48 0.03
N PRO A 113 10.95 2.72 -0.78
CA PRO A 113 11.76 3.92 -0.66
C PRO A 113 10.92 5.19 -0.81
N LEU A 114 11.20 6.22 0.01
CA LEU A 114 10.47 7.48 -0.04
C LEU A 114 10.52 8.16 -1.42
N LYS A 115 11.60 7.96 -2.19
CA LYS A 115 11.69 8.44 -3.59
C LYS A 115 10.57 7.90 -4.48
N ALA A 116 10.15 6.65 -4.27
CA ALA A 116 9.09 6.01 -5.04
C ALA A 116 7.73 6.55 -4.60
N ILE A 117 7.51 6.66 -3.28
CA ILE A 117 6.29 7.24 -2.70
C ILE A 117 6.12 8.71 -3.09
N ARG A 118 7.21 9.48 -3.20
CA ARG A 118 7.17 10.89 -3.61
C ARG A 118 6.49 11.08 -4.96
N ARG A 119 6.62 10.14 -5.89
CA ARG A 119 5.96 10.23 -7.21
C ARG A 119 4.42 10.18 -7.07
N LEU A 120 3.90 9.34 -6.18
CA LEU A 120 2.48 9.29 -5.84
C LEU A 120 2.05 10.58 -5.11
N GLN A 121 2.90 11.10 -4.22
CA GLN A 121 2.65 12.37 -3.53
C GLN A 121 2.51 13.54 -4.50
N LEU A 122 3.31 13.57 -5.58
CA LEU A 122 3.19 14.60 -6.61
C LEU A 122 1.82 14.58 -7.30
N VAL A 123 1.26 13.40 -7.56
CA VAL A 123 -0.10 13.27 -8.12
C VAL A 123 -1.14 13.86 -7.15
N GLN A 124 -1.04 13.50 -5.85
CA GLN A 124 -1.93 14.05 -4.83
C GLN A 124 -1.80 15.57 -4.70
N ASN A 125 -0.57 16.09 -4.72
CA ASN A 125 -0.29 17.52 -4.62
C ASN A 125 -0.88 18.28 -5.81
N SER A 126 -0.70 17.76 -7.02
CA SER A 126 -1.32 18.34 -8.22
C SER A 126 -2.84 18.29 -8.12
N ALA A 127 -3.42 17.18 -7.64
CA ALA A 127 -4.86 17.07 -7.44
C ALA A 127 -5.39 18.12 -6.47
N ALA A 128 -4.74 18.30 -5.33
CA ALA A 128 -5.12 19.30 -4.32
C ALA A 128 -5.06 20.73 -4.88
N ARG A 129 -4.02 21.05 -5.65
CA ARG A 129 -3.91 22.36 -6.32
C ARG A 129 -5.04 22.63 -7.30
N VAL A 130 -5.47 21.60 -8.03
CA VAL A 130 -6.58 21.73 -9.00
C VAL A 130 -7.89 22.00 -8.29
N VAL A 131 -8.14 21.34 -7.14
CA VAL A 131 -9.36 21.53 -6.35
C VAL A 131 -9.39 22.96 -5.75
N ASN A 132 -8.35 23.39 -5.03
CA ASN A 132 -8.34 24.70 -4.35
C ASN A 132 -7.82 25.87 -5.20
N ASN A 133 -7.57 25.66 -6.50
CA ASN A 133 -6.99 26.68 -7.39
C ASN A 133 -5.67 27.30 -6.89
N VAL A 134 -4.77 26.47 -6.36
CA VAL A 134 -3.52 26.94 -5.77
C VAL A 134 -2.40 26.97 -6.81
N SER A 135 -1.52 27.97 -6.75
CA SER A 135 -0.41 28.09 -7.70
C SER A 135 0.54 26.90 -7.60
N ARG A 136 1.23 26.61 -8.70
CA ARG A 136 2.26 25.55 -8.73
C ARG A 136 3.45 25.87 -7.81
N PHE A 137 3.67 27.14 -7.52
CA PHE A 137 4.78 27.64 -6.70
C PHE A 137 4.43 27.71 -5.22
N ASP A 138 3.14 27.73 -4.88
CA ASP A 138 2.70 27.80 -3.49
C ASP A 138 3.06 26.51 -2.75
N HIS A 139 3.36 26.68 -1.47
CA HIS A 139 3.58 25.58 -0.56
C HIS A 139 2.30 24.75 -0.43
N ILE A 140 2.42 23.42 -0.58
CA ILE A 140 1.26 22.54 -0.71
C ILE A 140 0.64 22.13 0.63
N THR A 141 1.40 22.21 1.72
CA THR A 141 0.97 21.74 3.04
C THR A 141 -0.30 22.42 3.57
N PRO A 142 -0.47 23.75 3.46
CA PRO A 142 -1.71 24.43 3.84
C PRO A 142 -2.92 23.87 3.08
N THR A 143 -2.80 23.66 1.77
CA THR A 143 -3.89 23.13 0.93
C THR A 143 -4.28 21.71 1.33
N LEU A 144 -3.30 20.84 1.62
CA LEU A 144 -3.58 19.48 2.09
C LEU A 144 -4.25 19.49 3.47
N ARG A 145 -3.87 20.43 4.34
CA ARG A 145 -4.46 20.60 5.67
C ARG A 145 -5.91 21.07 5.55
N GLU A 146 -6.19 22.09 4.75
CA GLU A 146 -7.53 22.61 4.46
C GLU A 146 -8.46 21.54 3.88
N LEU A 147 -7.97 20.76 2.92
CA LEU A 147 -8.73 19.64 2.33
C LEU A 147 -8.89 18.43 3.26
N HIS A 148 -8.26 18.44 4.44
CA HIS A 148 -8.13 17.27 5.31
C HIS A 148 -7.56 16.03 4.60
N TRP A 149 -6.62 16.23 3.67
CA TRP A 149 -5.98 15.17 2.90
C TRP A 149 -4.69 14.70 3.58
N LEU A 150 -4.72 13.47 4.10
CA LEU A 150 -3.51 12.80 4.56
C LEU A 150 -2.49 12.67 3.41
N PRO A 151 -1.20 13.01 3.62
CA PRO A 151 -0.14 12.70 2.69
C PRO A 151 -0.06 11.19 2.39
N ILE A 152 0.42 10.81 1.20
CA ILE A 152 0.40 9.42 0.72
C ILE A 152 1.09 8.45 1.68
N ARG A 153 2.22 8.84 2.28
CA ARG A 153 2.92 8.00 3.27
C ARG A 153 1.98 7.60 4.42
N TRP A 154 1.16 8.53 4.89
CA TRP A 154 0.24 8.32 6.00
C TRP A 154 -1.01 7.57 5.58
N ARG A 155 -1.45 7.71 4.33
CA ARG A 155 -2.53 6.87 3.76
C ARG A 155 -2.13 5.41 3.66
N ILE A 156 -0.87 5.12 3.31
CA ILE A 156 -0.31 3.76 3.32
C ILE A 156 -0.32 3.21 4.75
N THR A 157 0.22 3.96 5.72
CA THR A 157 0.22 3.58 7.14
C THR A 157 -1.21 3.33 7.66
N PHE A 158 -2.16 4.21 7.33
CA PHE A 158 -3.56 4.06 7.68
C PHE A 158 -4.12 2.71 7.19
N LYS A 159 -3.84 2.35 5.93
CA LYS A 159 -4.34 1.11 5.33
C LYS A 159 -3.69 -0.13 5.95
N VAL A 160 -2.39 -0.09 6.25
CA VAL A 160 -1.70 -1.15 6.98
C VAL A 160 -2.33 -1.33 8.37
N LEU A 161 -2.50 -0.26 9.14
CA LEU A 161 -3.09 -0.32 10.48
C LEU A 161 -4.53 -0.84 10.49
N VAL A 162 -5.34 -0.45 9.49
CA VAL A 162 -6.69 -0.99 9.30
C VAL A 162 -6.67 -2.50 9.01
N LEU A 163 -5.69 -3.00 8.24
CA LEU A 163 -5.53 -4.45 8.02
C LEU A 163 -5.12 -5.17 9.30
N VAL A 164 -4.21 -4.59 10.09
CA VAL A 164 -3.79 -5.14 11.40
C VAL A 164 -4.98 -5.23 12.35
N PHE A 165 -5.72 -4.13 12.53
CA PHE A 165 -6.91 -4.12 13.39
C PHE A 165 -7.90 -5.20 12.98
N LYS A 166 -8.18 -5.32 11.68
CA LYS A 166 -9.07 -6.37 11.17
C LYS A 166 -8.55 -7.78 11.47
N ALA A 167 -7.28 -8.03 11.23
CA ALA A 167 -6.67 -9.35 11.45
C ALA A 167 -6.71 -9.76 12.93
N LEU A 168 -6.41 -8.83 13.84
CA LEU A 168 -6.42 -9.09 15.29
C LEU A 168 -7.84 -9.28 15.85
N ASN A 169 -8.84 -8.62 15.27
CA ASN A 169 -10.24 -8.70 15.72
C ASN A 169 -11.10 -9.69 14.91
N GLY A 170 -10.50 -10.60 14.14
CA GLY A 170 -11.21 -11.64 13.40
C GLY A 170 -12.01 -11.17 12.17
N PHE A 171 -11.90 -9.90 11.77
CA PHE A 171 -12.50 -9.37 10.54
C PHE A 171 -11.63 -9.56 9.30
N GLY A 172 -10.39 -10.00 9.49
CA GLY A 172 -9.41 -10.26 8.44
C GLY A 172 -9.22 -11.77 8.20
N PRO A 173 -8.64 -12.16 7.06
CA PRO A 173 -8.33 -13.55 6.81
C PRO A 173 -7.26 -14.08 7.77
N ALA A 174 -7.40 -15.34 8.17
CA ALA A 174 -6.53 -15.97 9.17
C ALA A 174 -5.03 -15.84 8.84
N TYR A 175 -4.66 -16.01 7.58
CA TYR A 175 -3.26 -15.92 7.15
C TYR A 175 -2.62 -14.55 7.46
N LEU A 176 -3.38 -13.45 7.52
CA LEU A 176 -2.82 -12.16 7.92
C LEU A 176 -2.59 -12.07 9.42
N ARG A 177 -3.47 -12.65 10.22
CA ARG A 177 -3.33 -12.72 11.68
C ARG A 177 -2.11 -13.57 12.04
N ASP A 178 -1.88 -14.66 11.32
CA ASP A 178 -0.77 -15.59 11.62
C ASP A 178 0.61 -14.94 11.39
N PHE A 179 0.69 -13.85 10.61
CA PHE A 179 1.90 -13.02 10.49
C PHE A 179 2.10 -12.02 11.66
N LEU A 180 1.13 -11.87 12.55
CA LEU A 180 1.13 -10.90 13.64
C LEU A 180 1.29 -11.62 14.97
N THR A 181 2.51 -11.65 15.50
CA THR A 181 2.81 -12.29 16.78
C THR A 181 2.60 -11.30 17.93
N PRO A 182 1.67 -11.56 18.88
CA PRO A 182 1.53 -10.76 20.09
C PRO A 182 2.83 -10.75 20.90
N TYR A 183 3.21 -9.58 21.41
CA TYR A 183 4.36 -9.47 22.30
C TYR A 183 3.96 -9.85 23.72
N VAL A 184 4.59 -10.89 24.27
CA VAL A 184 4.45 -11.31 25.66
C VAL A 184 5.79 -11.08 26.37
N PRO A 185 5.86 -10.21 27.39
CA PRO A 185 7.10 -9.98 28.11
C PRO A 185 7.45 -11.19 29.00
N ALA A 186 8.76 -11.47 29.15
CA ALA A 186 9.24 -12.60 29.98
C ALA A 186 8.97 -12.43 31.49
N ARG A 187 8.63 -11.21 31.92
CA ARG A 187 8.29 -10.86 33.30
C ARG A 187 7.20 -9.77 33.27
N PRO A 188 6.34 -9.67 34.29
CA PRO A 188 5.32 -8.63 34.33
C PRO A 188 5.98 -7.25 34.33
N LEU A 189 5.62 -6.44 33.34
CA LEU A 189 6.16 -5.10 33.12
C LEU A 189 4.98 -4.13 33.00
N ARG A 190 5.20 -2.85 33.29
CA ARG A 190 4.18 -1.81 33.03
C ARG A 190 3.74 -1.74 31.55
N SER A 191 4.51 -2.32 30.62
CA SER A 191 4.20 -2.43 29.19
C SER A 191 3.41 -3.70 28.80
N GLU A 192 3.08 -4.57 29.75
CA GLU A 192 2.32 -5.82 29.53
C GLU A 192 0.90 -5.57 29.01
N SER A 193 0.31 -4.42 29.33
CA SER A 193 -1.03 -4.01 28.88
C SER A 193 -1.08 -3.35 27.49
N GLY A 194 0.04 -3.29 26.77
CA GLY A 194 0.20 -2.43 25.60
C GLY A 194 -0.38 -2.93 24.26
N ASN A 195 -0.94 -4.15 24.20
CA ASN A 195 -1.38 -4.83 22.96
C ASN A 195 -0.35 -4.70 21.82
N SER A 196 0.93 -4.87 22.14
CA SER A 196 2.04 -4.69 21.20
C SER A 196 2.31 -5.96 20.40
N LEU A 197 2.93 -5.80 19.23
CA LEU A 197 3.34 -6.89 18.35
C LEU A 197 4.86 -7.07 18.36
N VAL A 198 5.33 -8.30 18.21
CA VAL A 198 6.75 -8.58 18.00
C VAL A 198 7.17 -8.04 16.63
N VAL A 199 8.24 -7.25 16.58
CA VAL A 199 8.82 -6.79 15.31
C VAL A 199 9.81 -7.84 14.81
N PRO A 200 9.51 -8.59 13.73
CA PRO A 200 10.42 -9.58 13.18
C PRO A 200 11.69 -8.93 12.62
N ARG A 201 12.83 -9.59 12.85
CA ARG A 201 14.13 -9.15 12.32
C ARG A 201 14.41 -9.81 10.98
N PHE A 202 14.75 -8.99 9.98
CA PHE A 202 15.12 -9.47 8.64
C PHE A 202 16.55 -9.07 8.31
N ARG A 203 17.28 -9.94 7.61
CA ARG A 203 18.64 -9.66 7.11
C ARG A 203 18.66 -8.80 5.85
N SER A 204 17.50 -8.62 5.20
CA SER A 204 17.38 -7.91 3.93
C SER A 204 16.38 -6.77 4.02
N LYS A 205 16.65 -5.69 3.29
CA LYS A 205 15.72 -4.56 3.14
C LYS A 205 14.39 -4.98 2.52
N LEU A 206 14.38 -5.98 1.65
CA LEU A 206 13.14 -6.52 1.10
C LEU A 206 12.30 -7.21 2.18
N GLY A 207 12.92 -7.97 3.07
CA GLY A 207 12.22 -8.60 4.21
C GLY A 207 11.64 -7.58 5.19
N GLU A 208 12.34 -6.46 5.42
CA GLU A 208 11.80 -5.33 6.21
C GLU A 208 10.53 -4.71 5.58
N ARG A 209 10.29 -4.89 4.27
CA ARG A 209 9.04 -4.45 3.60
C ARG A 209 7.87 -5.40 3.78
N SER A 210 8.10 -6.58 4.37
CA SER A 210 7.04 -7.55 4.60
C SER A 210 5.89 -6.96 5.42
N PHE A 211 4.70 -7.50 5.21
CA PHE A 211 3.53 -7.12 6.00
C PHE A 211 3.82 -7.27 7.51
N ALA A 212 4.37 -8.41 7.94
CA ALA A 212 4.69 -8.68 9.35
C ALA A 212 5.55 -7.57 9.99
N ASN A 213 6.62 -7.14 9.31
CA ASN A 213 7.52 -6.11 9.82
C ASN A 213 6.85 -4.73 9.85
N GLN A 214 6.31 -4.28 8.72
CA GLN A 214 5.70 -2.95 8.59
C GLN A 214 4.45 -2.81 9.46
N ALA A 215 3.64 -3.87 9.58
CA ALA A 215 2.49 -3.94 10.46
C ALA A 215 2.90 -3.78 11.93
N ALA A 216 3.86 -4.56 12.41
CA ALA A 216 4.29 -4.52 13.80
C ALA A 216 4.88 -3.15 14.17
N ILE A 217 5.73 -2.58 13.30
CA ILE A 217 6.31 -1.24 13.50
C ILE A 217 5.20 -0.18 13.58
N ALA A 218 4.29 -0.16 12.59
CA ALA A 218 3.22 0.83 12.56
C ALA A 218 2.26 0.68 13.76
N TRP A 219 1.89 -0.56 14.10
CA TRP A 219 0.99 -0.86 15.21
C TRP A 219 1.59 -0.48 16.55
N ASN A 220 2.88 -0.71 16.76
CA ASN A 220 3.54 -0.33 18.00
C ASN A 220 3.71 1.19 18.17
N ALA A 221 3.67 1.95 17.08
CA ALA A 221 3.78 3.40 17.09
C ALA A 221 2.48 4.13 17.47
N ILE A 222 1.32 3.45 17.47
CA ILE A 222 0.04 4.06 17.86
C ILE A 222 -0.25 3.92 19.36
N PRO A 223 -0.92 4.91 19.98
CA PRO A 223 -1.29 4.86 21.40
C PRO A 223 -2.25 3.72 21.74
N LEU A 224 -2.19 3.25 22.99
CA LEU A 224 -3.01 2.14 23.49
C LEU A 224 -4.52 2.39 23.32
N GLY A 225 -4.98 3.62 23.54
CA GLY A 225 -6.39 3.97 23.36
C GLY A 225 -6.91 3.71 21.94
N LEU A 226 -6.06 3.86 20.91
CA LEU A 226 -6.42 3.49 19.54
C LEU A 226 -6.45 1.97 19.37
N LYS A 227 -5.45 1.25 19.90
CA LYS A 227 -5.38 -0.22 19.80
C LYS A 227 -6.60 -0.90 20.42
N SER A 228 -7.10 -0.35 21.53
CA SER A 228 -8.26 -0.86 22.27
C SER A 228 -9.60 -0.30 21.76
N SER A 229 -9.65 0.21 20.53
CA SER A 229 -10.90 0.72 19.94
C SER A 229 -11.98 -0.36 19.87
N PRO A 230 -13.23 -0.06 20.24
CA PRO A 230 -14.31 -1.07 20.35
C PRO A 230 -14.88 -1.52 19.00
N SER A 231 -14.66 -0.74 17.93
CA SER A 231 -15.12 -1.10 16.59
C SER A 231 -14.19 -0.60 15.49
N LEU A 232 -14.26 -1.23 14.33
CA LEU A 232 -13.50 -0.81 13.15
C LEU A 232 -13.84 0.61 12.69
N SER A 233 -15.09 1.04 12.85
CA SER A 233 -15.53 2.38 12.46
C SER A 233 -14.87 3.45 13.34
N ILE A 234 -14.93 3.26 14.65
CA ILE A 234 -14.31 4.15 15.64
C ILE A 234 -12.79 4.16 15.46
N PHE A 235 -12.19 2.98 15.30
CA PHE A 235 -10.75 2.85 15.03
C PHE A 235 -10.33 3.68 13.80
N ARG A 236 -11.03 3.54 12.67
CA ARG A 236 -10.71 4.29 11.44
C ARG A 236 -10.84 5.80 11.64
N SER A 237 -11.88 6.24 12.33
CA SER A 237 -12.11 7.66 12.58
C SER A 237 -10.96 8.25 13.42
N HIS A 238 -10.72 7.68 14.61
CA HIS A 238 -9.68 8.18 15.51
C HIS A 238 -8.27 8.00 14.95
N LEU A 239 -8.02 6.91 14.22
CA LEU A 239 -6.75 6.71 13.54
C LEU A 239 -6.48 7.78 12.49
N LYS A 240 -7.49 8.16 11.70
CA LYS A 240 -7.34 9.23 10.71
C LYS A 240 -6.94 10.54 11.40
N THR A 241 -7.59 10.89 12.50
CA THR A 241 -7.27 12.08 13.32
C THR A 241 -5.83 12.04 13.83
N PHE A 242 -5.44 10.95 14.48
CA PHE A 242 -4.08 10.77 15.02
C PHE A 242 -2.99 10.90 13.93
N LEU A 243 -3.19 10.26 12.77
CA LEU A 243 -2.23 10.35 11.67
C LEU A 243 -2.22 11.73 11.02
N PHE A 244 -3.36 12.44 11.05
CA PHE A 244 -3.46 13.79 10.51
C PHE A 244 -2.69 14.78 11.39
N GLU A 245 -2.88 14.71 12.71
CA GLU A 245 -2.08 15.47 13.67
C GLU A 245 -0.60 15.17 13.48
N SER A 246 -0.20 13.89 13.50
CA SER A 246 1.20 13.47 13.29
C SER A 246 1.79 13.94 11.95
N ALA A 247 0.96 14.15 10.93
CA ALA A 247 1.41 14.62 9.63
C ALA A 247 1.70 16.13 9.59
N PHE A 248 1.01 16.91 10.42
CA PHE A 248 0.97 18.37 10.33
C PHE A 248 1.34 19.09 11.63
N SER A 249 1.65 18.39 12.72
CA SER A 249 1.99 18.94 14.04
C SER A 249 3.40 19.52 14.16
N GLY A 250 4.19 19.52 13.07
CA GLY A 250 5.53 20.12 12.99
C GLY A 250 5.66 21.21 11.92
N VAL A 251 4.54 21.84 11.51
CA VAL A 251 4.47 22.94 10.54
C VAL A 251 3.71 24.10 11.14
#